data_AF-A0A482WAK3-F1
#
_entry.id   AF-A0A482WAK3-F1
#
_cell.length_a   1.000
_cell.length_b   1.000
_cell.length_c   1.000
_cell.angle_alpha   90.00
_cell.angle_beta   90.00
_cell.angle_gamma   90.00
#
_symmetry.space_group_name_H-M   'P 1'
#
loop_
_entity.id
_entity.type
_entity.pdbx_description
1 polymer ?
#
loop_
_entity_poly.entity_id
_entity_poly.type
_entity_poly.pdbx_seq_one_letter_code
_entity_poly.pdbx_strand_id
1 'polypeptide(L)'
;MSVLNETVKVFNDIFGWIILFIIIGSGMRNLNYMDFLIKGGALLQDFRIVVYEVWAIIQSWVGLLAIILLCDATLKEHEAILALVSKLELSTDLASAEHDELETFVDVVERNGPKFRAANFFSIDKSILLSFLNTIVTFFLIIIQYKSP
;
A
#
# COMPACT_ATOMS: atom_id res chain seq x y z
N MET A 1 -11.84 -22.41 -5.70
CA MET A 1 -11.52 -20.97 -5.83
C MET A 1 -11.99 -20.32 -4.54
N SER A 2 -11.11 -19.80 -3.69
CA SER A 2 -11.53 -19.33 -2.35
C SER A 2 -12.20 -17.95 -2.42
N VAL A 3 -13.19 -17.70 -1.56
CA VAL A 3 -13.91 -16.42 -1.44
C VAL A 3 -12.94 -15.25 -1.18
N LEU A 4 -11.82 -15.52 -0.49
CA LEU A 4 -10.76 -14.54 -0.25
C LEU A 4 -10.11 -14.05 -1.55
N ASN A 5 -9.78 -14.97 -2.47
CA ASN A 5 -9.14 -14.61 -3.74
C ASN A 5 -10.09 -13.80 -4.64
N GLU A 6 -11.37 -14.15 -4.69
CA GLU A 6 -12.37 -13.34 -5.41
C GLU A 6 -12.53 -11.94 -4.79
N THR A 7 -12.58 -11.85 -3.47
CA THR A 7 -12.69 -10.57 -2.76
C THR A 7 -11.49 -9.67 -3.05
N VAL A 8 -10.28 -10.22 -3.05
CA VAL A 8 -9.04 -9.48 -3.36
C VAL A 8 -9.00 -9.05 -4.83
N LYS A 9 -9.47 -9.89 -5.76
CA LYS A 9 -9.59 -9.51 -7.18
C LYS A 9 -10.56 -8.33 -7.35
N VAL A 10 -11.74 -8.39 -6.74
CA VAL A 10 -12.73 -7.30 -6.78
C VAL A 10 -12.14 -6.03 -6.16
N PHE A 11 -11.42 -6.16 -5.03
CA PHE A 11 -10.73 -5.02 -4.42
C PHE A 11 -9.71 -4.39 -5.38
N ASN A 12 -8.86 -5.21 -6.01
CA ASN A 12 -7.85 -4.72 -6.94
C ASN A 12 -8.47 -4.04 -8.18
N ASP A 13 -9.59 -4.57 -8.69
CA ASP A 13 -10.28 -3.97 -9.84
C ASP A 13 -10.91 -2.62 -9.50
N ILE A 14 -11.57 -2.52 -8.33
CA ILE A 14 -12.24 -1.29 -7.90
C ILE A 14 -11.23 -0.24 -7.43
N PHE A 15 -10.36 -0.62 -6.51
CA PHE A 15 -9.48 0.32 -5.81
C PHE A 15 -8.10 0.44 -6.44
N GLY A 16 -7.68 -0.49 -7.29
CA GLY A 16 -6.33 -0.48 -7.83
C GLY A 16 -6.03 0.80 -8.63
N TRP A 17 -6.97 1.23 -9.47
CA TRP A 17 -6.86 2.50 -10.20
C TRP A 17 -6.97 3.71 -9.27
N ILE A 18 -7.87 3.66 -8.29
CA ILE A 18 -8.05 4.73 -7.32
C ILE A 18 -6.75 4.97 -6.53
N ILE A 19 -6.12 3.89 -6.05
CA ILE A 19 -4.85 3.94 -5.32
C ILE A 19 -3.74 4.50 -6.20
N LEU A 20 -3.66 4.08 -7.47
CA LEU A 20 -2.70 4.61 -8.44
C LEU A 20 -2.85 6.14 -8.58
N PHE A 21 -4.07 6.62 -8.81
CA PHE A 21 -4.33 8.05 -8.96
C PHE A 21 -4.10 8.84 -7.66
N ILE A 22 -4.38 8.25 -6.50
CA ILE A 22 -4.06 8.85 -5.19
C ILE A 22 -2.55 9.02 -5.04
N ILE A 23 -1.75 8.01 -5.38
CA ILE A 23 -0.29 8.09 -5.27
C ILE A 23 0.27 9.16 -6.20
N ILE A 24 -0.14 9.16 -7.48
CA ILE A 24 0.32 10.17 -8.46
C ILE A 24 -0.11 11.57 -8.03
N GLY A 25 -1.39 11.74 -7.69
CA GLY A 25 -1.95 13.04 -7.30
C GLY A 25 -1.34 13.57 -6.00
N SER A 26 -1.12 12.71 -5.01
CA SER A 26 -0.40 13.06 -3.78
C SER A 26 1.04 13.47 -4.09
N GLY A 27 1.74 12.73 -4.96
CA GLY A 27 3.11 13.05 -5.37
C GLY A 27 3.19 14.43 -6.01
N MET A 28 2.33 14.71 -7.00
CA MET A 28 2.25 16.02 -7.65
C MET A 28 1.95 17.15 -6.67
N ARG A 29 1.01 16.93 -5.74
CA ARG A 29 0.64 17.96 -4.74
C ARG A 29 1.79 18.25 -3.78
N ASN A 30 2.52 17.23 -3.33
CA ASN A 30 3.72 17.40 -2.50
C ASN A 30 4.78 18.21 -3.26
N LEU A 31 5.06 17.89 -4.53
CA LEU A 31 6.05 18.62 -5.33
C LEU A 31 5.66 20.07 -5.57
N ASN A 32 4.40 20.35 -5.90
CA ASN A 32 3.90 21.71 -6.10
C ASN A 32 4.02 22.54 -4.81
N TYR A 33 3.68 21.95 -3.65
CA TYR A 33 3.82 22.62 -2.37
C TYR A 33 5.28 22.93 -2.05
N MET A 34 6.20 22.00 -2.32
CA MET A 34 7.63 22.21 -2.13
C MET A 34 8.20 23.30 -3.05
N ASP A 35 7.89 23.27 -4.35
CA ASP A 35 8.30 24.32 -5.30
C ASP A 35 7.81 25.70 -4.85
N PHE A 36 6.55 25.77 -4.40
CA PHE A 36 5.96 26.97 -3.86
C PHE A 36 6.67 27.50 -2.60
N LEU A 37 6.99 26.61 -1.64
CA LEU A 37 7.76 26.95 -0.45
C LEU A 37 9.15 27.51 -0.81
N ILE A 38 9.86 26.83 -1.71
CA ILE A 38 11.21 27.25 -2.12
C ILE A 38 11.13 28.60 -2.83
N LYS A 39 10.09 28.88 -3.64
CA LYS A 39 9.86 30.19 -4.29
C LYS A 39 9.52 31.33 -3.32
N GLY A 40 9.41 31.06 -2.01
CA GLY A 40 9.06 32.06 -1.01
C GLY A 40 7.61 32.50 -1.09
N GLY A 41 6.77 31.79 -1.86
CA GLY A 41 5.37 32.13 -2.07
C GLY A 41 4.56 32.09 -0.77
N ALA A 42 4.96 31.27 0.20
CA ALA A 42 4.27 31.12 1.48
C ALA A 42 4.26 32.39 2.34
N LEU A 43 5.21 33.31 2.14
CA LEU A 43 5.22 34.62 2.83
C LEU A 43 4.22 35.60 2.20
N LEU A 44 3.85 35.40 0.94
CA LEU A 44 2.96 36.30 0.18
C LEU A 44 1.52 35.78 0.10
N GLN A 45 1.26 34.55 0.51
CA GLN A 45 -0.04 33.90 0.41
C GLN A 45 -0.83 33.98 1.72
N ASP A 46 -2.16 34.05 1.58
CA ASP A 46 -3.07 34.00 2.73
C ASP A 46 -2.83 32.71 3.54
N PHE A 47 -2.62 32.88 4.85
CA PHE A 47 -2.41 31.81 5.82
C PHE A 47 -3.49 30.71 5.72
N ARG A 48 -4.73 31.08 5.38
CA ARG A 48 -5.84 30.11 5.25
C ARG A 48 -5.59 29.10 4.12
N ILE A 49 -4.97 29.54 3.02
CA ILE A 49 -4.69 28.67 1.87
C ILE A 49 -3.56 27.69 2.22
N VAL A 50 -2.52 28.17 2.91
CA VAL A 50 -1.42 27.32 3.37
C VAL A 50 -1.92 26.23 4.32
N VAL A 51 -2.77 26.58 5.28
CA VAL A 51 -3.37 25.61 6.21
C VAL A 51 -4.20 24.56 5.48
N TYR A 52 -5.00 24.97 4.49
CA TYR A 52 -5.80 24.03 3.69
C TYR A 52 -4.94 23.04 2.90
N GLU A 53 -3.87 23.51 2.26
CA GLU A 53 -2.96 22.63 1.49
C GLU A 53 -2.21 21.65 2.39
N VAL A 54 -1.68 22.12 3.53
CA VAL A 54 -1.03 21.25 4.52
C VAL A 54 -2.00 20.20 5.04
N TRP A 55 -3.23 20.60 5.37
CA TRP A 55 -4.27 19.66 5.81
C TRP A 55 -4.58 18.61 4.73
N ALA A 56 -4.73 19.02 3.48
CA ALA A 56 -5.01 18.11 2.38
C ALA A 56 -3.85 17.13 2.12
N ILE A 57 -2.60 17.57 2.26
CA ILE A 57 -1.41 16.71 2.19
C ILE A 57 -1.45 15.67 3.32
N ILE A 58 -1.66 16.10 4.58
CA ILE A 58 -1.74 15.19 5.73
C ILE A 58 -2.83 14.15 5.53
N GLN A 59 -4.03 14.58 5.12
CA GLN A 59 -5.16 13.66 4.89
C GLN A 59 -4.85 12.64 3.79
N SER A 60 -4.16 13.05 2.73
CA SER A 60 -3.75 12.15 1.64
C SER A 60 -2.74 11.10 2.13
N TRP A 61 -1.77 11.50 2.95
CA TRP A 61 -0.79 10.59 3.55
C TRP A 61 -1.43 9.61 4.53
N VAL A 62 -2.33 10.08 5.39
CA VAL A 62 -3.06 9.22 6.33
C VAL A 62 -3.91 8.18 5.57
N GLY A 63 -4.60 8.59 4.51
CA GLY A 63 -5.37 7.68 3.67
C GLY A 63 -4.51 6.60 3.01
N LEU A 64 -3.37 6.99 2.44
CA LEU A 64 -2.42 6.07 1.81
C LEU A 64 -1.85 5.08 2.83
N LEU A 65 -1.44 5.56 4.01
CA LEU A 65 -0.94 4.73 5.10
C LEU A 65 -1.98 3.73 5.59
N ALA A 66 -3.24 4.18 5.76
CA ALA A 66 -4.32 3.31 6.19
C ALA A 66 -4.56 2.16 5.21
N ILE A 67 -4.57 2.44 3.90
CA ILE A 67 -4.73 1.42 2.86
C ILE A 67 -3.57 0.41 2.92
N ILE A 68 -2.33 0.88 2.96
CA ILE A 68 -1.15 0.00 3.00
C ILE A 68 -1.15 -0.87 4.26
N LEU A 69 -1.46 -0.30 5.42
CA LEU A 69 -1.50 -1.04 6.69
C LEU A 69 -2.61 -2.09 6.72
N LEU A 70 -3.80 -1.78 6.17
CA LEU A 70 -4.91 -2.74 6.07
C LEU A 70 -4.58 -3.90 5.11
N CYS A 71 -3.97 -3.60 3.96
CA CYS A 71 -3.49 -4.62 3.04
C CYS A 71 -2.42 -5.52 3.70
N ASP A 72 -1.44 -4.92 4.39
CA ASP A 72 -0.39 -5.66 5.11
C ASP A 72 -0.95 -6.52 6.25
N ALA A 73 -1.90 -5.99 7.02
CA ALA A 73 -2.57 -6.76 8.09
C ALA A 73 -3.29 -7.97 7.51
N THR A 74 -3.98 -7.81 6.37
CA THR A 74 -4.67 -8.93 5.71
C THR A 74 -3.70 -9.99 5.20
N LEU A 75 -2.55 -9.59 4.66
CA LEU A 75 -1.48 -10.50 4.26
C LEU A 75 -0.93 -11.28 5.45
N LYS A 76 -0.66 -10.59 6.58
CA LYS A 76 -0.15 -11.23 7.79
C LYS A 76 -1.13 -12.22 8.42
N GLU A 77 -2.42 -11.91 8.44
CA GLU A 77 -3.44 -12.84 8.93
C GLU A 77 -3.48 -14.10 8.04
N HIS A 78 -3.34 -13.95 6.71
CA HIS A 78 -3.25 -15.09 5.81
C HIS A 78 -1.99 -15.95 6.04
N GLU A 79 -0.82 -15.32 6.23
CA GLU A 79 0.42 -16.03 6.57
C GLU A 79 0.33 -16.74 7.93
N ALA A 80 -0.32 -16.12 8.92
CA ALA A 80 -0.53 -16.72 10.24
C ALA A 80 -1.43 -17.95 10.17
N ILE A 81 -2.49 -17.91 9.37
CA ILE A 81 -3.36 -19.07 9.12
C ILE A 81 -2.55 -20.20 8.47
N LEU A 82 -1.75 -19.91 7.45
CA LEU A 82 -0.89 -20.92 6.81
C LEU A 82 0.10 -21.53 7.80
N ALA A 83 0.73 -20.72 8.65
CA ALA A 83 1.67 -21.20 9.67
C ALA A 83 0.99 -22.10 10.71
N LEU A 84 -0.24 -21.78 11.13
CA LEU A 84 -1.01 -22.59 12.06
C LEU A 84 -1.43 -23.94 11.45
N VAL A 85 -1.87 -23.92 10.19
CA VAL A 85 -2.28 -25.14 9.46
C VAL A 85 -1.08 -26.05 9.22
N SER A 86 0.06 -25.50 8.79
CA SER A 86 1.30 -26.28 8.63
C SER A 86 1.79 -26.86 9.97
N LYS A 87 1.61 -26.14 11.08
CA LYS A 87 1.94 -26.67 12.42
C LYS A 87 1.00 -27.78 12.88
N LEU A 88 -0.28 -27.71 12.51
CA LEU A 88 -1.29 -28.75 12.77
C LEU A 88 -0.95 -30.05 12.04
N GLU A 89 -0.51 -29.94 10.78
CA GLU A 89 -0.03 -31.06 9.96
C GLU A 89 1.17 -31.76 10.59
N LEU A 90 2.12 -30.99 11.15
CA LEU A 90 3.34 -31.51 11.77
C LEU A 90 3.15 -32.09 13.19
N SER A 91 2.07 -31.74 13.89
CA SER A 91 1.90 -32.05 15.32
C SER A 91 0.86 -33.14 15.61
N THR A 92 0.05 -33.52 14.62
CA THR A 92 -1.06 -34.46 14.82
C THR A 92 -0.82 -35.70 13.98
N ASP A 93 -0.85 -36.88 14.60
CA ASP A 93 -0.88 -38.18 13.91
C ASP A 93 -2.31 -38.36 13.33
N LEU A 94 -2.61 -37.56 12.30
CA LEU A 94 -3.90 -37.50 11.63
C LEU A 94 -4.16 -38.82 10.90
N ALA A 95 -5.41 -39.29 10.94
CA ALA A 95 -5.81 -40.42 10.11
C ALA A 95 -5.53 -40.11 8.63
N SER A 96 -5.18 -41.11 7.83
CA SER A 96 -4.74 -40.89 6.44
C SER A 96 -5.75 -40.10 5.57
N ALA A 97 -7.04 -40.15 5.90
CA ALA A 97 -8.07 -39.37 5.23
C ALA A 97 -8.09 -37.89 5.65
N GLU A 98 -7.81 -37.59 6.92
CA GLU A 98 -7.75 -36.22 7.44
C GLU A 98 -6.46 -35.51 7.02
N HIS A 99 -5.36 -36.27 6.86
CA HIS A 99 -4.11 -35.76 6.31
C HIS A 99 -4.26 -35.34 4.84
N ASP A 100 -4.92 -36.15 4.01
CA ASP A 100 -5.14 -35.87 2.58
C ASP A 100 -6.04 -34.64 2.38
N GLU A 101 -7.04 -34.47 3.25
CA GLU A 101 -7.94 -33.30 3.26
C GLU A 101 -7.20 -32.02 3.71
N LEU A 102 -6.31 -32.13 4.70
CA LEU A 102 -5.48 -31.03 5.20
C LEU A 102 -4.43 -30.59 4.18
N GLU A 103 -3.74 -31.53 3.52
CA GLU A 103 -2.77 -31.26 2.47
C GLU A 103 -3.44 -30.56 1.27
N THR A 104 -4.63 -31.03 0.87
CA THR A 104 -5.44 -30.38 -0.16
C THR A 104 -5.85 -28.97 0.26
N PHE A 105 -6.19 -28.76 1.53
CA PHE A 105 -6.53 -27.44 2.06
C PHE A 105 -5.32 -26.49 2.07
N VAL A 106 -4.14 -26.95 2.51
CA VAL A 106 -2.89 -26.17 2.47
C VAL A 106 -2.57 -25.75 1.04
N ASP A 107 -2.59 -26.68 0.09
CA ASP A 107 -2.28 -26.42 -1.32
C ASP A 107 -3.29 -25.41 -1.93
N VAL A 108 -4.57 -25.48 -1.54
CA VAL A 108 -5.58 -24.50 -1.94
C VAL A 108 -5.33 -23.13 -1.31
N VAL A 109 -4.97 -23.04 -0.04
CA VAL A 109 -4.73 -21.76 0.66
C VAL A 109 -3.45 -21.09 0.17
N GLU A 110 -2.39 -21.86 -0.07
CA GLU A 110 -1.11 -21.38 -0.58
C GLU A 110 -1.27 -20.84 -2.01
N ARG A 111 -1.96 -21.57 -2.90
CA ARG A 111 -2.22 -21.12 -4.27
C ARG A 111 -3.16 -19.92 -4.37
N ASN A 112 -4.03 -19.72 -3.38
CA ASN A 112 -5.02 -18.64 -3.37
C ASN A 112 -4.64 -17.48 -2.45
N GLY A 113 -3.35 -17.31 -2.15
CA GLY A 113 -2.87 -16.21 -1.32
C GLY A 113 -3.32 -14.82 -1.83
N PRO A 114 -3.81 -13.94 -0.94
CA PRO A 114 -4.21 -12.58 -1.30
C PRO A 114 -3.02 -11.83 -1.91
N LYS A 115 -3.20 -11.26 -3.11
CA LYS A 115 -2.21 -10.39 -3.75
C LYS A 115 -2.85 -9.04 -4.05
N PHE A 116 -2.59 -8.06 -3.21
CA PHE A 116 -3.07 -6.69 -3.43
C PHE A 116 -2.23 -6.00 -4.51
N ARG A 117 -2.87 -5.43 -5.54
CA ARG A 117 -2.22 -4.80 -6.68
C ARG A 117 -2.94 -3.50 -7.05
N ALA A 118 -2.17 -2.45 -7.28
CA ALA A 118 -2.69 -1.19 -7.81
C ALA A 118 -2.72 -1.24 -9.34
N ALA A 119 -3.91 -1.47 -9.92
CA ALA A 119 -4.16 -1.49 -11.37
C ALA A 119 -3.18 -2.40 -12.16
N ASN A 120 -2.70 -3.47 -11.53
CA ASN A 120 -1.65 -4.36 -12.04
C ASN A 120 -0.27 -3.72 -12.32
N PHE A 121 -0.05 -2.45 -11.96
CA PHE A 121 1.24 -1.78 -12.11
C PHE A 121 2.23 -2.16 -11.01
N PHE A 122 1.77 -2.25 -9.75
CA PHE A 122 2.63 -2.61 -8.61
C PHE A 122 1.84 -3.32 -7.49
N SER A 123 2.55 -4.12 -6.68
CA SER A 123 2.01 -4.75 -5.47
C SER A 123 1.80 -3.72 -4.38
N ILE A 124 0.68 -3.79 -3.66
CA ILE A 124 0.42 -2.92 -2.50
C ILE A 124 1.10 -3.52 -1.28
N ASP A 125 2.32 -3.06 -1.02
CA ASP A 125 3.11 -3.45 0.14
C ASP A 125 3.82 -2.24 0.78
N LYS A 126 4.40 -2.45 1.96
CA LYS A 126 5.06 -1.37 2.72
C LYS A 126 6.21 -0.72 1.97
N SER A 127 6.82 -1.39 0.99
CA SER A 127 7.91 -0.81 0.21
C SER A 127 7.44 0.37 -0.64
N ILE A 128 6.16 0.44 -1.05
CA ILE A 128 5.62 1.60 -1.77
C ILE A 128 5.82 2.86 -0.95
N LEU A 129 5.57 2.82 0.37
CA LEU A 129 5.67 4.00 1.22
C LEU A 129 7.10 4.55 1.18
N LEU A 130 8.09 3.68 1.34
CA LEU A 130 9.51 4.04 1.30
C LEU A 130 9.91 4.53 -0.09
N SER A 131 9.48 3.84 -1.15
CA SER A 131 9.75 4.23 -2.54
C SER A 131 9.15 5.59 -2.89
N PHE A 132 7.92 5.85 -2.43
CA PHE A 132 7.21 7.10 -2.65
C PHE A 132 7.87 8.26 -1.89
N LEU A 133 8.24 8.07 -0.62
CA LEU A 133 9.01 9.04 0.15
C LEU A 133 10.36 9.33 -0.51
N ASN A 134 11.08 8.30 -0.94
CA ASN A 134 12.36 8.45 -1.62
C ASN A 134 12.23 9.24 -2.93
N THR A 135 11.15 8.98 -3.69
CA THR A 135 10.85 9.70 -4.92
C THR A 135 10.60 11.19 -4.63
N ILE A 136 9.78 11.51 -3.64
CA ILE A 136 9.50 12.90 -3.23
C ILE A 136 10.79 13.61 -2.79
N VAL A 137 11.59 12.97 -1.95
CA VAL A 137 12.87 13.54 -1.48
C VAL A 137 13.84 13.76 -2.65
N THR A 138 13.92 12.81 -3.58
CA THR A 138 14.79 12.94 -4.76
C THR A 138 14.37 14.13 -5.63
N PHE A 139 13.09 14.24 -5.96
CA PHE A 139 12.59 15.40 -6.71
C PHE A 139 12.76 16.71 -5.95
N PHE A 140 12.56 16.70 -4.63
CA PHE A 140 12.80 17.87 -3.79
C PHE A 140 14.25 18.35 -3.85
N LEU A 141 15.20 17.42 -3.75
CA LEU A 141 16.63 17.72 -3.90
C LEU A 141 16.94 18.31 -5.29
N ILE A 142 16.35 17.76 -6.35
CA ILE A 142 16.50 18.28 -7.71
C ILE A 142 15.98 19.72 -7.81
N ILE A 143 14.81 20.01 -7.24
CA ILE A 143 14.23 21.38 -7.27
C ILE A 143 15.13 22.37 -6.51
N ILE A 144 15.68 21.97 -5.35
CA ILE A 144 16.63 22.80 -4.60
C ILE A 144 17.90 23.05 -5.42
N GLN A 145 18.50 21.99 -5.97
CA GLN A 145 19.72 22.09 -6.76
C GLN A 145 19.55 22.99 -7.98
N TYR A 146 18.41 22.91 -8.67
CA TYR A 146 18.14 23.75 -9.83
C TYR A 146 17.93 25.23 -9.49
N LYS A 147 17.60 25.53 -8.23
CA LYS A 147 17.42 26.90 -7.75
C LYS A 147 18.66 27.49 -7.10
N SER A 148 19.59 26.66 -6.60
CA SER A 148 20.90 27.14 -6.17
C SER A 148 21.75 27.41 -7.42
N PRO A 149 22.21 28.65 -7.67
CA PRO A 149 23.13 28.94 -8.76
C PRO A 149 24.49 28.23 -8.58
#